data_AF-A0A365XZ86-F1
#
_entry.id   AF-A0A365XZ86-F1
#
_cell.length_a   1.000
_cell.length_b   1.000
_cell.length_c   1.000
_cell.angle_alpha   90.00
_cell.angle_beta   90.00
_cell.angle_gamma   90.00
#
_symmetry.space_group_name_H-M   'P 1'
#
loop_
_entity.id
_entity.type
_entity.pdbx_description
1 polymer ?
#
loop_
_entity_poly.entity_id
_entity_poly.type
_entity_poly.pdbx_seq_one_letter_code
_entity_poly.pdbx_strand_id
1 'polypeptide(L)' 'MLMPVRPANILKINSYTSFGIMATIKFKDEASPQLGERVQKEGDLYKITGVIPGAASEHDGIWDCRLEKL' A
#
# COMPACT_ATOMS: atom_id res chain seq x y z
N MET A 1 3.10 -6.03 19.85
CA MET A 1 3.61 -6.88 18.74
C MET A 1 3.79 -6.00 17.52
N LEU A 2 4.99 -5.93 16.95
CA LEU A 2 5.21 -5.22 15.67
C LEU A 2 4.57 -6.06 14.56
N MET A 3 3.56 -5.54 13.88
CA MET A 3 2.97 -6.21 12.73
C MET A 3 4.06 -6.46 11.67
N PRO A 4 4.14 -7.67 11.08
CA PRO A 4 5.14 -7.99 10.09
C PRO A 4 4.99 -7.10 8.86
N VAL A 5 6.13 -6.76 8.23
CA VAL A 5 6.13 -6.04 6.95
C VAL A 5 5.72 -7.02 5.87
N ARG A 6 4.60 -6.74 5.20
CA ARG A 6 4.10 -7.58 4.12
C ARG A 6 4.95 -7.35 2.86
N PRO A 7 5.47 -8.41 2.23
CA PRO A 7 6.26 -8.27 1.02
C PRO A 7 5.37 -7.82 -0.14
N ALA A 8 5.58 -6.60 -0.60
CA ALA A 8 4.85 -6.01 -1.70
C ALA A 8 5.78 -5.14 -2.55
N ASN A 9 5.40 -4.89 -3.80
CA ASN A 9 6.12 -4.01 -4.69
C ASN A 9 5.30 -2.73 -4.93
N ILE A 10 5.83 -1.59 -4.51
CA ILE A 10 5.15 -0.31 -4.71
C ILE A 10 5.46 0.19 -6.13
N LEU A 11 4.51 -0.01 -7.04
CA LEU A 11 4.61 0.34 -8.45
C LEU A 11 4.57 1.86 -8.66
N LYS A 12 3.77 2.56 -7.86
CA LYS A 12 3.62 4.02 -7.93
C LYS A 12 3.39 4.57 -6.53
N ILE A 13 3.96 5.73 -6.22
CA ILE A 13 3.75 6.43 -4.96
C ILE A 13 3.70 7.93 -5.23
N ASN A 14 2.61 8.56 -4.80
CA ASN A 14 2.36 9.98 -4.96
C ASN A 14 1.95 10.55 -3.61
N SER A 15 2.62 11.62 -3.16
CA SER A 15 2.23 12.36 -1.97
C SER A 15 1.35 13.55 -2.33
N TYR A 16 0.15 13.63 -1.77
CA TYR A 16 -0.79 14.74 -1.96
C TYR A 16 -0.96 15.51 -0.65
N THR A 17 -0.83 16.83 -0.71
CA THR A 17 -0.86 17.72 0.47
C THR A 17 -2.17 17.64 1.25
N SER A 18 -3.30 17.37 0.59
CA SER A 18 -4.63 17.30 1.22
C SER A 18 -5.15 15.87 1.47
N PHE A 19 -4.55 14.86 0.85
CA PHE A 19 -5.09 13.48 0.84
C PHE A 19 -4.12 12.41 1.36
N GLY A 20 -2.89 12.80 1.72
CA GLY A 20 -1.86 11.88 2.18
C GLY A 20 -1.10 11.20 1.03
N ILE A 21 -0.43 10.11 1.33
CA ILE A 21 0.33 9.34 0.35
C ILE A 21 -0.62 8.32 -0.30
N MET A 22 -0.70 8.30 -1.62
CA MET A 22 -1.38 7.26 -2.37
C MET A 22 -0.35 6.42 -3.10
N ALA A 23 -0.51 5.10 -3.05
CA ALA A 23 0.42 4.18 -3.66
C ALA A 23 -0.32 3.03 -4.35
N THR A 24 0.15 2.69 -5.54
CA THR A 24 -0.25 1.48 -6.26
C THR A 24 0.71 0.37 -5.85
N ILE A 25 0.20 -0.66 -5.20
CA ILE A 25 0.98 -1.71 -4.56
C ILE A 25 0.59 -3.05 -5.17
N LYS A 26 1.58 -3.79 -5.68
CA LYS A 26 1.41 -5.19 -6.08
C LYS A 26 1.83 -6.11 -4.93
N PHE A 27 0.86 -6.79 -4.33
CA PHE A 27 1.12 -7.79 -3.31
C PHE A 27 1.56 -9.11 -3.94
N LYS A 28 2.57 -9.77 -3.36
CA LYS A 28 3.13 -11.01 -3.94
C LYS A 28 2.24 -12.23 -3.77
N ASP A 29 1.36 -12.19 -2.78
CA ASP A 29 0.42 -13.24 -2.38
C ASP A 29 -0.97 -13.05 -3.00
N GLU A 30 -1.15 -12.05 -3.88
CA GLU A 30 -2.40 -11.71 -4.59
C GLU A 30 -3.62 -11.43 -3.69
N ALA A 31 -3.45 -11.50 -2.38
CA ALA A 31 -4.49 -11.23 -1.40
C ALA A 31 -4.72 -9.73 -1.25
N SER A 32 -5.94 -9.36 -0.88
CA SER A 32 -6.29 -7.96 -0.66
C SER A 32 -5.47 -7.34 0.49
N PRO A 33 -5.11 -6.05 0.40
CA PRO A 33 -4.50 -5.32 1.49
C PRO A 33 -5.47 -5.16 2.66
N GLN A 34 -4.92 -5.13 3.87
CA GLN A 34 -5.67 -4.84 5.09
C GLN A 34 -5.19 -3.53 5.73
N LEU A 35 -6.11 -2.83 6.38
CA LEU A 35 -5.79 -1.62 7.13
C LEU A 35 -4.84 -1.94 8.29
N GLY A 36 -3.80 -1.14 8.43
CA GLY A 36 -2.75 -1.32 9.44
C GLY A 36 -1.59 -2.20 9.00
N GLU A 37 -1.69 -2.90 7.87
CA GLU A 37 -0.55 -3.60 7.28
C GLU A 37 0.59 -2.63 6.96
N ARG A 38 1.81 -3.14 7.00
CA ARG A 38 3.02 -2.37 6.76
C ARG A 38 3.69 -2.84 5.49
N VAL A 39 4.09 -1.91 4.65
CA VAL A 39 4.85 -2.16 3.42
C VAL A 39 6.13 -1.34 3.44
N GLN A 40 7.16 -1.82 2.77
CA GLN A 40 8.45 -1.13 2.72
C GLN A 40 8.81 -0.80 1.28
N LYS A 41 9.37 0.39 1.06
CA LYS A 41 9.95 0.80 -0.21
C LYS A 41 11.25 1.55 0.05
N GLU A 42 12.34 1.10 -0.57
CA GLU A 42 13.63 1.80 -0.54
C GLU A 42 14.13 2.17 0.88
N GLY A 43 13.85 1.30 1.86
CA GLY A 43 14.22 1.52 3.26
C GLY A 43 13.16 2.25 4.08
N ASP A 44 12.23 2.97 3.45
CA ASP A 44 11.11 3.63 4.12
C ASP A 44 9.97 2.66 4.43
N LEU A 45 9.40 2.78 5.64
CA LEU A 45 8.26 1.99 6.09
C LEU A 45 6.97 2.80 5.99
N TYR A 46 5.94 2.17 5.44
CA TYR A 46 4.63 2.77 5.31
C TYR A 46 3.57 1.87 5.92
N LYS A 47 2.53 2.49 6.47
CA LYS A 47 1.34 1.82 6.99
C LYS A 47 0.16 2.07 6.07
N ILE A 48 -0.57 1.03 5.73
CA ILE A 48 -1.82 1.13 4.96
C ILE A 48 -2.90 1.72 5.87
N THR A 49 -3.42 2.89 5.51
CA THR A 49 -4.48 3.59 6.24
C THR A 49 -5.80 3.63 5.47
N GLY A 50 -5.77 3.29 4.18
CA GLY A 50 -6.95 3.16 3.34
C GLY A 50 -6.69 2.20 2.17
N VAL A 51 -7.72 1.50 1.74
CA VAL A 51 -7.73 0.72 0.49
C VAL A 51 -8.81 1.32 -0.39
N ILE A 52 -8.51 1.53 -1.66
CA ILE A 52 -9.41 2.20 -2.61
C ILE A 52 -10.00 1.13 -3.52
N PRO A 53 -11.25 0.69 -3.26
CA PRO A 53 -11.91 -0.30 -4.09
C PRO A 53 -12.31 0.30 -5.45
N GLY A 54 -12.34 -0.52 -6.49
CA GLY A 54 -12.78 -0.13 -7.84
C GLY A 54 -11.73 0.61 -8.67
N ALA A 55 -10.46 0.64 -8.24
CA ALA A 55 -9.40 1.09 -9.12
C ALA A 55 -9.22 0.09 -10.27
N ALA A 56 -9.00 0.58 -11.49
CA ALA A 56 -8.76 -0.25 -12.68
C ALA A 56 -7.63 -1.28 -12.50
N SER A 57 -6.82 -1.08 -11.47
CA SER A 57 -5.70 -1.88 -11.03
C SER A 57 -6.06 -3.12 -10.21
N GLU A 58 -7.31 -3.33 -9.74
CA GLU A 58 -7.67 -4.47 -8.84
C GLU A 58 -7.41 -5.88 -9.42
N HIS A 59 -7.02 -5.96 -10.69
CA HIS A 59 -6.62 -7.20 -11.34
C HIS A 59 -5.16 -7.59 -10.98
N ASP A 60 -4.89 -8.88 -10.81
CA ASP A 60 -3.56 -9.46 -10.58
C ASP A 60 -2.83 -9.01 -9.30
N GLY A 61 -3.58 -8.82 -8.20
CA GLY A 61 -3.01 -8.51 -6.89
C GLY A 61 -2.43 -7.10 -6.76
N ILE A 62 -2.80 -6.19 -7.67
CA ILE A 62 -2.45 -4.77 -7.62
C ILE A 62 -3.58 -4.01 -6.94
N TRP A 63 -3.24 -3.14 -6.00
CA TRP A 63 -4.21 -2.39 -5.21
C TRP A 63 -3.75 -0.96 -5.01
N ASP A 64 -4.68 -0.03 -5.12
CA ASP A 64 -4.44 1.37 -4.77
C ASP A 64 -4.74 1.59 -3.29
N CYS A 65 -3.70 1.95 -2.55
CA CYS A 65 -3.73 2.10 -1.09
C CYS A 65 -3.37 3.54 -0.70
N ARG A 66 -4.00 4.04 0.36
CA ARG A 66 -3.52 5.19 1.10
C ARG A 66 -2.50 4.73 2.13
N LEU A 67 -1.36 5.40 2.14
CA LEU A 67 -0.24 5.14 3.00
C LEU A 67 0.01 6.31 3.96
N GLU A 68 0.57 5.98 5.11
CA GLU A 68 1.17 6.89 6.07
C GLU A 68 2.61 6.45 6.30
N LYS A 69 3.57 7.38 6.21
CA LYS A 69 4.98 7.08 6.49
C LYS A 69 5.16 6.94 8.01
N LEU A 70 5.80 5.85 8.44
CA LEU A 70 6.13 5.58 9.84
C LEU A 70 7.53 6.09 10.23
#